data_AF-A0A5A9EWF9-F1
#
_entry.id   AF-A0A5A9EWF9-F1
#
_cell.length_a   1.000
_cell.length_b   1.000
_cell.length_c   1.000
_cell.angle_alpha   90.00
_cell.angle_beta   90.00
_cell.angle_gamma   90.00
#
_symmetry.space_group_name_H-M   'P 1'
#
loop_
_entity.id
_entity.type
_entity.pdbx_description
1 polymer ?
#
loop_
_entity_poly.entity_id
_entity_poly.type
_entity_poly.pdbx_seq_one_letter_code
_entity_poly.pdbx_strand_id
1 'polypeptide(L)'
;MASIGQPREDTVPIPLNDVQEGLCYKTPGDQYRRVVKIEKSSSGDSADDTVIYESWGGNKGNSSGHLPRTKAKRKTFAGDVDSTIACPTSMRPLGTVQSEL
;
A
#
# COMPACT_ATOMS: atom_id res chain seq x y z
N MET A 1 -14.66 -2.33 37.55
CA MET A 1 -14.10 -3.37 36.67
C MET A 1 -13.64 -2.67 35.40
N ALA A 2 -12.33 -2.45 35.25
CA ALA A 2 -11.77 -1.78 34.09
C ALA A 2 -11.69 -2.79 32.93
N SER A 3 -12.46 -2.57 31.88
CA SER A 3 -12.33 -3.31 30.63
C SER A 3 -11.00 -2.93 29.98
N ILE A 4 -10.00 -3.76 30.23
CA ILE A 4 -8.75 -3.83 29.46
C ILE A 4 -9.15 -4.00 28.00
N GLY A 5 -8.92 -2.95 27.19
CA GLY A 5 -9.07 -3.02 25.75
C GLY A 5 -8.22 -4.17 25.23
N GLN A 6 -8.86 -5.12 24.57
CA GLN A 6 -8.19 -6.27 23.96
C GLN A 6 -7.05 -5.75 23.06
N PRO A 7 -5.80 -6.21 23.24
CA PRO A 7 -4.76 -5.96 22.25
C PRO A 7 -5.25 -6.59 20.94
N ARG A 8 -5.39 -5.76 19.89
CA ARG A 8 -5.65 -6.29 18.55
C ARG A 8 -4.47 -7.20 18.21
N GLU A 9 -4.77 -8.48 18.09
CA GLU A 9 -3.81 -9.54 17.85
C GLU A 9 -3.03 -9.29 16.54
N ASP A 10 -1.70 -9.29 16.67
CA ASP A 10 -0.71 -9.75 15.70
C ASP A 10 -0.86 -9.41 14.20
N THR A 11 -1.32 -8.21 13.84
CA THR A 11 -0.85 -7.62 12.59
C THR A 11 0.51 -7.01 12.83
N VAL A 12 1.55 -7.81 12.61
CA VAL A 12 2.93 -7.30 12.54
C VAL A 12 2.95 -6.21 11.48
N PRO A 13 3.18 -4.93 11.85
CA PRO A 13 3.20 -3.86 10.88
C PRO A 13 4.31 -4.14 9.87
N ILE A 14 3.99 -4.01 8.58
CA ILE A 14 4.97 -4.14 7.50
C ILE A 14 6.12 -3.15 7.79
N PRO A 15 7.38 -3.62 7.89
CA PRO A 15 8.52 -2.72 8.05
C PRO A 15 8.51 -1.67 6.93
N LEU A 16 8.84 -0.41 7.24
CA LEU A 16 8.85 0.67 6.24
C LEU A 16 9.63 0.29 4.98
N ASN A 17 10.76 -0.39 5.15
CA ASN A 17 11.65 -0.82 4.08
C ASN A 17 11.04 -1.89 3.16
N ASP A 18 10.08 -2.65 3.65
CA ASP A 18 9.41 -3.69 2.88
C ASP A 18 8.31 -3.11 1.97
N VAL A 19 7.87 -1.87 2.22
CA VAL A 19 7.01 -1.14 1.29
C VAL A 19 7.79 -0.77 0.04
N GLN A 20 7.63 -1.51 -1.06
CA GLN A 20 8.34 -1.29 -2.32
C GLN A 20 7.39 -1.06 -3.50
N GLU A 21 7.88 -0.33 -4.51
CA GLU A 21 7.19 -0.13 -5.79
C GLU A 21 6.90 -1.48 -6.49
N GLY A 22 5.73 -1.58 -7.13
CA GLY A 22 5.31 -2.80 -7.83
C GLY A 22 4.69 -3.87 -6.94
N LEU A 23 4.90 -3.81 -5.62
CA LEU A 23 4.34 -4.79 -4.69
C LEU A 23 2.88 -4.50 -4.33
N CYS A 24 2.17 -5.56 -3.99
CA CYS A 24 0.79 -5.54 -3.53
C CYS A 24 0.70 -5.94 -2.06
N TYR A 25 -0.27 -5.38 -1.36
CA TYR A 25 -0.48 -5.53 0.06
C TYR A 25 -1.95 -5.77 0.34
N LYS A 26 -2.24 -6.63 1.32
CA LYS A 26 -3.57 -6.79 1.90
C LYS A 26 -3.74 -5.79 3.03
N THR A 27 -4.93 -5.25 3.17
CA THR A 27 -5.36 -4.42 4.31
C THR A 27 -6.54 -5.09 4.99
N PRO A 28 -6.96 -4.62 6.18
CA PRO A 28 -8.17 -5.12 6.83
C PRO A 28 -9.41 -4.93 5.94
N GLY A 29 -10.39 -5.84 6.07
CA GLY A 29 -11.68 -5.74 5.38
C GLY A 29 -11.65 -6.11 3.89
N ASP A 30 -10.79 -7.07 3.51
CA ASP A 30 -10.62 -7.58 2.14
C ASP A 30 -10.40 -6.49 1.08
N GLN A 31 -9.79 -5.39 1.53
CA GLN A 31 -9.22 -4.38 0.66
C GLN A 31 -7.75 -4.70 0.43
N TYR A 32 -7.26 -4.23 -0.71
CA TYR A 32 -5.91 -4.47 -1.18
C TYR A 32 -5.36 -3.19 -1.77
N ARG A 33 -4.03 -3.06 -1.73
CA ARG A 33 -3.30 -1.89 -2.20
C ARG A 33 -2.09 -2.31 -3.02
N ARG A 34 -1.74 -1.52 -4.04
CA ARG A 34 -0.55 -1.72 -4.86
C ARG A 34 0.24 -0.44 -4.89
N VAL A 35 1.51 -0.52 -4.53
CA VAL A 35 2.40 0.65 -4.62
C VAL A 35 2.77 0.85 -6.07
N VAL A 36 2.41 2.01 -6.60
CA VAL A 36 2.70 2.45 -7.96
C VAL A 36 4.06 3.16 -8.01
N LYS A 37 4.34 3.98 -7.00
CA LYS A 37 5.55 4.82 -6.93
C LYS A 37 5.84 5.24 -5.48
N ILE A 38 7.11 5.44 -5.16
CA ILE A 38 7.59 6.00 -3.89
C ILE A 38 8.43 7.24 -4.21
N GLU A 39 7.92 8.42 -3.86
CA GLU A 39 8.61 9.69 -4.02
C GLU A 39 9.42 10.00 -2.77
N LYS A 40 10.74 10.14 -2.91
CA LYS A 40 11.65 10.38 -1.78
C LYS A 40 11.43 11.76 -1.17
N SER A 41 11.36 11.82 0.16
CA SER A 41 11.29 13.09 0.88
C SER A 41 12.63 13.84 0.82
N SER A 42 12.58 15.17 0.80
CA SER A 42 13.78 16.02 0.90
C SER A 42 14.43 15.98 2.28
N SER A 43 13.74 15.46 3.31
CA SER A 43 14.28 15.27 4.65
C SER A 43 15.29 14.13 4.76
N GLY A 44 15.36 13.23 3.77
CA GLY A 44 16.15 12.00 3.83
C GLY A 44 15.58 10.91 4.74
N ASP A 45 14.48 11.17 5.46
CA ASP A 45 13.78 10.19 6.27
C ASP A 45 12.79 9.38 5.40
N SER A 46 13.02 8.07 5.30
CA SER A 46 12.17 7.15 4.53
C SER A 46 10.75 7.04 5.08
N ALA A 47 10.50 7.41 6.34
CA ALA A 47 9.16 7.44 6.92
C ALA A 47 8.28 8.55 6.31
N ASP A 48 8.89 9.62 5.80
CA ASP A 48 8.23 10.75 5.14
C ASP A 48 8.18 10.61 3.61
N ASP A 49 8.77 9.55 3.03
CA ASP A 49 8.58 9.22 1.62
C ASP A 49 7.08 9.18 1.28
N THR A 50 6.70 9.72 0.13
CA THR A 50 5.31 9.69 -0.33
C THR A 50 5.06 8.46 -1.19
N VAL A 51 4.20 7.57 -0.70
CA VAL A 51 3.75 6.37 -1.41
C VAL A 51 2.52 6.73 -2.23
N ILE A 52 2.59 6.51 -3.53
CA ILE A 52 1.46 6.56 -4.44
C ILE A 52 0.98 5.12 -4.65
N TYR A 53 -0.29 4.84 -4.33
CA TYR A 53 -0.84 3.49 -4.42
C TYR A 53 -2.25 3.46 -4.99
N GLU A 54 -2.58 2.33 -5.61
CA GLU A 54 -3.91 2.00 -6.11
C GLU A 54 -4.61 1.09 -5.09
N SER A 55 -5.93 1.19 -4.93
CA SER A 55 -6.70 0.35 -3.99
C SER A 55 -7.87 -0.35 -4.68
N TRP A 56 -8.15 -1.59 -4.29
CA TRP A 56 -9.30 -2.38 -4.77
C TRP A 56 -9.82 -3.32 -3.67
N GLY A 57 -10.98 -3.93 -3.89
CA GLY A 57 -11.57 -4.89 -2.93
C GLY A 57 -12.35 -4.23 -1.79
N GLY A 58 -13.04 -5.06 -1.00
CA GLY A 58 -14.03 -4.62 -0.01
C GLY A 58 -15.14 -3.78 -0.66
N ASN A 59 -15.41 -2.60 -0.10
CA ASN A 59 -16.36 -1.63 -0.65
C ASN A 59 -15.77 -0.74 -1.78
N LYS A 60 -14.49 -0.90 -2.15
CA LYS A 60 -13.90 -0.20 -3.29
C LYS A 60 -14.23 -0.99 -4.55
N GLY A 61 -15.23 -0.52 -5.29
CA GLY A 61 -15.59 -1.13 -6.57
C GLY A 61 -14.38 -1.23 -7.51
N ASN A 62 -14.16 -2.41 -8.08
CA ASN A 62 -13.28 -2.59 -9.23
C ASN A 62 -14.05 -2.16 -10.49
N SER A 63 -14.34 -0.86 -10.58
CA SER A 63 -15.11 -0.33 -11.69
C SER A 63 -14.14 0.17 -12.74
N SER A 64 -14.05 -0.55 -13.86
CA SER A 64 -13.58 -0.01 -15.15
C SER A 64 -12.06 0.11 -15.36
N GLY A 65 -11.25 -0.75 -14.71
CA GLY A 65 -9.86 -0.97 -15.12
C GLY A 65 -8.88 0.18 -14.85
N HIS A 66 -9.31 1.22 -14.14
CA HIS A 66 -8.47 2.28 -13.57
C HIS A 66 -8.80 2.41 -12.08
N LEU A 67 -7.88 1.92 -11.24
CA LEU A 67 -8.00 2.06 -9.80
C LEU A 67 -7.61 3.48 -9.40
N PRO A 68 -8.35 4.15 -8.50
CA PRO A 68 -7.99 5.48 -8.04
C PRO A 68 -6.65 5.44 -7.32
N ARG A 69 -5.78 6.39 -7.65
CA ARG A 69 -4.49 6.57 -6.99
C ARG A 69 -4.64 7.46 -5.78
N THR A 70 -4.08 7.01 -4.67
CA THR A 70 -4.02 7.73 -3.40
C THR A 70 -2.56 7.99 -3.06
N LYS A 71 -2.31 9.11 -2.38
CA LYS A 71 -0.99 9.44 -1.84
C LYS A 71 -1.04 9.39 -0.32
N ALA A 72 -0.06 8.76 0.30
CA ALA A 72 0.12 8.77 1.74
C ALA A 72 1.61 8.76 2.09
N LYS A 73 1.96 9.17 3.31
CA LYS A 73 3.32 8.95 3.83
C LYS A 73 3.58 7.45 3.96
N ARG A 74 4.81 7.01 3.72
CA ARG A 74 5.21 5.60 3.79
C ARG A 74 4.93 4.99 5.15
N LYS A 75 5.10 5.76 6.23
CA LYS A 75 4.71 5.33 7.58
C LYS A 75 3.22 5.11 7.77
N THR A 76 2.39 5.95 7.18
CA THR A 76 0.94 5.78 7.22
C THR A 76 0.54 4.57 6.39
N PHE A 77 1.11 4.43 5.19
CA PHE A 77 0.85 3.28 4.34
C PHE A 77 1.23 1.96 5.02
N ALA A 78 2.44 1.87 5.59
CA ALA A 78 2.95 0.68 6.27
C ALA A 78 2.10 0.29 7.50
N GLY A 79 1.56 1.28 8.22
CA GLY A 79 0.66 1.04 9.36
C GLY A 79 -0.77 0.64 8.96
N ASP A 80 -1.17 0.88 7.71
CA ASP A 80 -2.50 0.56 7.20
C ASP A 80 -2.60 -0.82 6.53
N VAL A 81 -1.45 -1.42 6.18
CA VAL A 81 -1.37 -2.71 5.48
C VAL A 81 -0.97 -3.82 6.44
N ASP A 82 -1.51 -5.01 6.21
CA ASP A 82 -1.30 -6.17 7.07
C ASP A 82 -0.16 -7.05 6.57
N SER A 83 -0.11 -7.30 5.26
CA SER A 83 0.82 -8.26 4.67
C SER A 83 1.09 -8.00 3.20
N THR A 84 2.31 -8.27 2.73
CA THR A 84 2.62 -8.33 1.30
C THR A 84 1.94 -9.54 0.67
N ILE A 85 1.35 -9.36 -0.51
CA ILE A 85 0.69 -10.40 -1.29
C ILE A 85 1.18 -10.39 -2.74
N ALA A 86 0.95 -11.50 -3.45
CA ALA A 86 1.12 -11.51 -4.90
C ALA A 86 0.10 -10.56 -5.54
N CYS A 87 0.57 -9.71 -6.47
CA CYS A 87 -0.32 -8.90 -7.28
C CYS A 87 -1.18 -9.79 -8.19
N PRO A 88 -2.50 -9.53 -8.31
CA PRO A 88 -3.35 -10.21 -9.29
C PRO A 88 -2.80 -10.05 -10.70
N THR A 89 -2.72 -11.15 -11.46
CA THR A 89 -2.23 -11.17 -12.85
C THR A 89 -3.13 -10.37 -13.80
N SER A 90 -4.39 -10.15 -13.44
CA SER A 90 -5.34 -9.32 -14.18
C SER A 90 -5.11 -7.82 -14.01
N MET A 91 -4.18 -7.38 -13.14
CA MET A 91 -3.82 -5.97 -13.05
C MET A 91 -3.03 -5.53 -14.27
N ARG A 92 -3.29 -4.30 -14.70
CA ARG A 92 -2.42 -3.66 -15.68
C ARG A 92 -1.00 -3.63 -15.13
N PRO A 93 0.03 -3.94 -15.93
CA PRO A 93 1.41 -3.69 -15.50
C PRO A 93 1.54 -2.21 -15.10
N LEU A 94 2.31 -1.92 -14.04
CA LEU A 94 2.81 -0.56 -13.86
C LEU A 94 3.62 -0.34 -15.12
N GLY A 95 3.11 0.48 -16.05
CA GLY A 95 3.80 0.71 -17.29
C GLY A 95 5.25 1.00 -16.94
N THR A 96 6.17 0.21 -17.47
CA THR A 96 7.57 0.59 -17.51
C THR A 96 7.52 2.03 -17.99
N VAL A 97 7.98 2.97 -17.17
CA VAL A 97 8.35 4.26 -17.72
C VAL A 97 9.43 3.85 -18.71
N GLN A 98 9.06 3.70 -19.98
CA GLN A 98 10.03 3.57 -21.05
C GLN A 98 10.88 4.81 -20.87
N SER A 99 12.09 4.64 -20.34
CA SER A 99 13.21 5.47 -20.71
C SER A 99 13.33 5.32 -22.22
N GLU A 100 12.54 6.09 -22.96
CA GLU A 100 12.87 6.38 -24.34
C GLU A 100 14.08 7.31 -24.27
N LEU A 101 15.20 6.75 -24.73
CA LEU A 101 16.48 7.42 -24.96
C LEU A 101 16.33 8.61 -25.91
#